data_AF-A0A4Y2V9A9-F1
#
_entry.id   AF-A0A4Y2V9A9-F1
#
_cell.length_a   1.000
_cell.length_b   1.000
_cell.length_c   1.000
_cell.angle_alpha   90.00
_cell.angle_beta   90.00
_cell.angle_gamma   90.00
#
_symmetry.space_group_name_H-M   'P 1'
#
loop_
_entity.id
_entity.type
_entity.pdbx_description
1 polymer ?
#
loop_
_entity_poly.entity_id
_entity_poly.type
_entity_poly.pdbx_seq_one_letter_code
_entity_poly.pdbx_strand_id
1 'polypeptide(L)'
;MQITGNHQMARIVRHNDESVREGYIRNGGKEVKLFTSALKAFQCNNRIVMAQRKHLDDFLRGRIIGRLECGRTQLEVSEELGIAQSVIPRLWQ
;
A
#
# COMPACT_ATOMS: atom_id res chain seq x y z
N MET A 1 52.44 24.76 -31.90
CA MET A 1 51.24 23.91 -32.05
C MET A 1 51.15 22.96 -30.85
N GLN A 2 50.64 23.40 -29.69
CA GLN A 2 50.52 22.57 -28.46
C GLN A 2 49.34 22.97 -27.54
N ILE A 3 48.64 24.08 -27.81
CA ILE A 3 47.61 24.63 -26.90
C ILE A 3 46.22 23.98 -27.12
N THR A 4 45.99 23.35 -28.27
CA THR A 4 44.69 22.78 -28.65
C THR A 4 44.33 21.49 -27.91
N GLY A 5 45.32 20.66 -27.58
CA GLY A 5 45.11 19.36 -26.91
C GLY A 5 44.65 19.50 -25.46
N ASN A 6 45.26 20.41 -24.70
CA ASN A 6 44.90 20.63 -23.29
C ASN A 6 43.49 21.21 -23.13
N HIS A 7 43.09 22.11 -24.05
CA HIS A 7 41.76 22.70 -24.02
C HIS A 7 40.66 21.68 -24.39
N GLN A 8 40.94 20.81 -25.36
CA GLN A 8 40.05 19.69 -25.71
C GLN A 8 39.92 18.71 -24.54
N MET A 9 41.03 18.37 -23.89
CA MET A 9 41.01 17.45 -22.75
C MET A 9 40.19 18.00 -21.57
N ALA A 10 40.36 19.28 -21.24
CA ALA A 10 39.58 19.93 -20.19
C ALA A 10 38.07 20.01 -20.48
N ARG A 11 37.66 20.03 -21.76
CA ARG A 11 36.24 19.96 -22.14
C ARG A 11 35.66 18.56 -21.95
N ILE A 12 36.41 17.52 -22.30
CA ILE A 12 35.98 16.12 -22.15
C ILE A 12 35.80 15.77 -20.67
N VAL A 13 36.76 16.14 -19.82
CA VAL A 13 36.67 15.87 -18.37
C VAL A 13 35.43 16.54 -17.77
N ARG A 14 35.19 17.83 -18.08
CA ARG A 14 34.02 18.56 -17.57
C ARG A 14 32.70 17.93 -18.02
N HIS A 15 32.61 17.53 -19.30
CA HIS A 15 31.40 16.90 -19.82
C HIS A 15 31.14 15.51 -19.21
N ASN A 16 32.21 14.75 -18.93
CA ASN A 16 32.10 13.47 -18.26
C ASN A 16 31.63 13.63 -16.80
N ASP A 17 32.21 14.58 -16.06
CA ASP A 17 31.80 14.89 -14.68
C ASP A 17 30.32 15.30 -14.60
N GLU A 18 29.86 16.09 -15.58
CA GLU A 18 28.45 16.48 -15.70
C GLU A 18 27.55 15.29 -16.03
N SER A 19 27.94 14.46 -17.00
CA SER A 19 27.19 13.25 -17.38
C SER A 19 27.08 12.24 -16.23
N VAL A 20 28.15 12.08 -15.45
CA VAL A 20 28.18 11.24 -14.24
C VAL A 20 27.23 11.79 -13.19
N ARG A 21 27.31 13.09 -12.88
CA ARG A 21 26.41 13.77 -11.92
C ARG A 21 24.94 13.65 -12.33
N GLU A 22 24.62 13.90 -13.59
CA GLU A 22 23.27 13.72 -14.13
C GLU A 22 22.82 12.26 -14.05
N GLY A 23 23.72 11.31 -14.32
CA GLY A 23 23.47 9.88 -14.17
C GLY A 23 23.03 9.52 -12.75
N TYR A 24 23.74 10.03 -11.73
CA TYR A 24 23.38 9.85 -10.33
C TYR A 24 22.02 10.46 -9.98
N ILE A 25 21.75 11.70 -10.39
CA ILE A 25 20.48 12.39 -10.10
C ILE A 25 19.30 11.67 -10.77
N ARG A 26 19.46 11.29 -12.05
CA ARG A 26 18.43 10.60 -12.83
C ARG A 26 18.12 9.21 -12.26
N ASN A 27 19.14 8.44 -11.87
CA ASN A 27 18.94 7.12 -11.29
C ASN A 27 18.29 7.22 -9.90
N GLY A 28 18.76 8.12 -9.04
CA GLY A 28 18.10 8.38 -7.75
C GLY A 28 16.63 8.80 -7.92
N GLY A 29 16.34 9.67 -8.90
CA GLY A 29 14.96 10.06 -9.22
C GLY A 29 14.08 8.90 -9.69
N LYS A 30 14.63 7.94 -10.44
CA LYS A 30 13.92 6.72 -10.84
C LYS A 30 13.61 5.82 -9.64
N GLU A 31 14.58 5.60 -8.76
CA GLU A 31 14.40 4.80 -7.55
C GLU A 31 13.34 5.41 -6.61
N VAL A 32 13.40 6.73 -6.37
CA VAL A 32 12.40 7.46 -5.56
C VAL A 32 10.99 7.34 -6.15
N LYS A 33 10.87 7.44 -7.48
CA LYS A 33 9.57 7.30 -8.16
C LYS A 33 9.02 5.89 -8.05
N LEU A 34 9.87 4.87 -8.20
CA LEU A 34 9.50 3.47 -8.02
C LEU A 34 9.04 3.19 -6.58
N PHE A 35 9.83 3.62 -5.61
CA PHE A 35 9.50 3.46 -4.19
C PHE A 35 8.17 4.14 -3.82
N THR A 36 7.99 5.39 -4.26
CA THR A 36 6.74 6.14 -4.02
C THR A 36 5.54 5.48 -4.70
N SER A 37 5.71 4.93 -5.90
CA SER A 37 4.63 4.21 -6.61
C SER A 37 4.26 2.91 -5.89
N ALA A 38 5.25 2.16 -5.40
CA ALA A 38 5.03 0.97 -4.58
C ALA A 38 4.30 1.32 -3.28
N LEU A 39 4.68 2.42 -2.62
CA LEU A 39 4.00 2.89 -1.41
C LEU A 39 2.53 3.26 -1.68
N LYS A 40 2.25 3.96 -2.78
CA LYS A 40 0.87 4.26 -3.19
C LYS A 40 0.06 2.99 -3.46
N ALA A 41 0.65 2.00 -4.14
CA ALA A 41 -0.02 0.72 -4.37
C ALA A 41 -0.34 0.00 -3.05
N PHE A 42 0.62 -0.04 -2.11
CA PHE A 42 0.41 -0.62 -0.79
C PHE A 42 -0.69 0.09 0.01
N GLN A 43 -0.71 1.43 -0.02
CA GLN A 43 -1.78 2.22 0.61
C GLN A 43 -3.15 1.95 -0.01
N CYS A 44 -3.24 1.89 -1.35
CA CYS A 44 -4.47 1.54 -2.04
C CYS A 44 -4.96 0.14 -1.64
N ASN A 45 -4.05 -0.84 -1.55
CA ASN A 45 -4.41 -2.20 -1.13
C ASN A 45 -4.98 -2.21 0.29
N ASN A 46 -4.36 -1.50 1.23
CA ASN A 46 -4.90 -1.39 2.59
C ASN A 46 -6.29 -0.75 2.61
N ARG A 47 -6.53 0.26 1.77
CA ARG A 47 -7.87 0.87 1.65
C ARG A 47 -8.91 -0.13 1.16
N ILE A 48 -8.56 -0.98 0.19
CA ILE A 48 -9.46 -2.04 -0.32
C ILE A 48 -9.75 -3.06 0.78
N VAL A 49 -8.71 -3.53 1.48
CA VAL A 49 -8.85 -4.51 2.57
C VAL A 49 -9.76 -3.97 3.67
N MET A 50 -9.60 -2.71 4.07
CA MET A 50 -10.45 -2.08 5.08
C MET A 50 -11.90 -1.96 4.62
N ALA A 51 -12.14 -1.60 3.36
CA ALA A 51 -13.49 -1.51 2.80
C ALA A 51 -14.18 -2.87 2.72
N GLN A 52 -13.47 -3.90 2.28
CA GLN A 52 -13.99 -5.27 2.22
C GLN A 52 -14.30 -5.83 3.61
N ARG A 53 -13.41 -5.60 4.59
CA ARG A 53 -13.66 -5.99 5.98
C ARG A 53 -14.93 -5.34 6.52
N LYS A 54 -15.11 -4.04 6.31
CA LYS A 54 -16.34 -3.34 6.73
C LYS A 54 -17.59 -3.97 6.10
N HIS A 55 -17.56 -4.26 4.81
CA HIS A 55 -18.70 -4.89 4.13
C HIS A 55 -19.01 -6.28 4.71
N LEU A 56 -18.00 -7.06 5.05
CA LEU A 56 -18.18 -8.35 5.71
C LEU A 56 -18.75 -8.19 7.13
N ASP A 57 -18.22 -7.23 7.90
CA ASP A 57 -18.70 -6.92 9.25
C ASP A 57 -20.17 -6.50 9.23
N ASP A 58 -20.56 -5.61 8.30
CA ASP A 58 -21.95 -5.17 8.10
C ASP A 58 -22.87 -6.34 7.70
N PHE A 59 -22.40 -7.23 6.80
CA PHE A 59 -23.14 -8.42 6.39
C PHE A 59 -23.38 -9.37 7.57
N LEU A 60 -22.33 -9.68 8.36
CA LEU A 60 -22.44 -10.54 9.53
C LEU A 60 -23.36 -9.92 10.58
N ARG A 61 -23.25 -8.62 10.81
CA ARG A 61 -24.10 -7.89 11.76
C ARG A 61 -25.57 -7.98 11.38
N GLY A 62 -25.92 -7.81 10.10
CA GLY A 62 -27.30 -7.96 9.62
C GLY A 62 -27.84 -9.37 9.85
N ARG A 63 -27.04 -10.41 9.58
CA ARG A 63 -27.45 -11.81 9.82
C ARG A 63 -27.61 -12.13 11.31
N ILE A 64 -26.71 -11.63 12.16
CA ILE A 64 -26.79 -11.85 13.61
C ILE A 64 -28.01 -11.15 14.18
N ILE A 65 -28.24 -9.87 13.85
CA ILE A 65 -29.39 -9.10 14.36
C ILE A 65 -30.70 -9.79 13.99
N GLY A 66 -30.91 -10.14 12.72
CA GLY A 66 -32.16 -10.77 12.31
C GLY A 66 -32.46 -12.12 13.01
N ARG A 67 -31.42 -12.83 13.48
CA ARG A 67 -31.59 -14.09 14.23
C ARG A 67 -31.84 -13.86 15.71
N LEU A 68 -31.13 -12.90 16.31
CA LEU A 68 -31.38 -12.49 17.69
C LEU A 68 -32.79 -11.92 17.85
N GLU A 69 -33.26 -11.12 16.90
CA GLU A 69 -34.63 -10.58 16.87
C GLU A 69 -35.70 -11.69 16.73
N CYS A 70 -35.35 -12.81 16.09
CA CYS A 70 -36.21 -14.00 16.00
C CYS A 70 -36.20 -14.85 17.29
N GLY A 71 -35.52 -14.38 18.36
CA GLY A 71 -35.49 -15.02 19.67
C GLY A 71 -34.37 -16.05 19.86
N ARG A 72 -33.42 -16.17 18.92
CA ARG A 72 -32.25 -17.04 19.09
C ARG A 72 -31.26 -16.45 20.09
N THR A 73 -30.59 -17.31 20.84
CA THR A 73 -29.50 -16.93 21.73
C THR A 73 -28.22 -16.65 20.94
N GLN A 74 -27.30 -15.86 21.51
CA GLN A 74 -25.99 -15.62 20.87
C GLN A 74 -25.23 -16.93 20.60
N LEU A 75 -25.35 -17.93 21.48
CA LEU A 75 -24.73 -19.24 21.32
C LEU A 75 -25.21 -19.94 20.04
N GLU A 76 -26.53 -20.12 19.93
CA GLU A 76 -27.15 -20.73 18.74
C GLU A 76 -26.78 -19.98 17.46
N VAL A 77 -26.79 -18.65 17.49
CA VAL A 77 -26.42 -17.84 16.32
C VAL A 77 -24.95 -18.05 15.92
N SER A 78 -24.04 -18.15 16.89
CA SER A 78 -22.63 -18.40 16.58
C SER A 78 -22.37 -19.80 16.02
N GLU A 79 -23.08 -20.80 16.55
CA GLU A 79 -22.95 -22.19 16.10
C GLU A 79 -23.52 -22.32 14.69
N GLU A 80 -24.68 -21.72 14.43
CA GLU A 80 -25.32 -21.75 13.12
C GLU A 80 -24.51 -21.01 12.05
N LEU A 81 -23.91 -19.87 12.41
CA LEU A 81 -23.07 -19.09 11.49
C LEU A 81 -21.62 -19.59 11.42
N GLY A 82 -21.21 -20.54 12.27
CA GLY A 82 -19.85 -21.07 12.32
C GLY A 82 -18.80 -20.02 12.72
N ILE A 83 -19.17 -19.03 13.54
CA ILE A 83 -18.28 -17.96 13.98
C ILE A 83 -17.94 -18.10 15.46
N ALA A 84 -16.74 -17.69 15.85
CA ALA A 84 -16.38 -17.66 17.26
C ALA A 84 -17.24 -16.62 18.01
N GLN A 85 -17.71 -16.98 19.21
CA GLN A 85 -18.44 -16.06 20.11
C GLN A 85 -17.76 -14.70 20.28
N SER A 86 -16.42 -14.70 20.32
CA SER A 86 -15.61 -13.47 20.44
C SER A 86 -15.77 -12.49 19.28
N VAL A 87 -16.30 -12.92 18.12
CA VAL A 87 -16.59 -12.05 16.97
C VAL A 87 -17.80 -11.16 17.24
N ILE A 88 -18.83 -11.67 17.91
CA ILE A 88 -20.10 -10.95 18.15
C ILE A 88 -19.87 -9.58 18.80
N PRO A 89 -19.18 -9.44 19.95
CA PRO A 89 -18.96 -8.13 20.56
C PRO A 89 -18.09 -7.19 19.71
N ARG A 90 -17.22 -7.72 18.83
CA ARG A 90 -16.36 -6.91 17.95
C ARG A 90 -17.12 -6.25 16.80
N LEU A 91 -18.28 -6.80 16.42
CA LEU A 91 -19.14 -6.23 15.37
C LEU A 91 -19.98 -5.02 15.87
N TRP A 92 -19.90 -4.67 17.16
CA TRP A 92 -20.59 -3.54 17.78
C TRP A 92 -19.63 -2.42 18.25
N GLN A 93 -18.32 -2.57 18.02
CA GLN A 93 -17.32 -1.52 18.22
C GLN A 93 -17.32 -0.53 17.05
#